data_AF-A0A524F7P9-F1
#
_entry.id   AF-A0A524F7P9-F1
#
_cell.length_a   1.000
_cell.length_b   1.000
_cell.length_c   1.000
_cell.angle_alpha   90.00
_cell.angle_beta   90.00
_cell.angle_gamma   90.00
#
_symmetry.space_group_name_H-M   'P 1'
#
loop_
_entity.id
_entity.type
_entity.pdbx_description
1 polymer ?
#
loop_
_entity_poly.entity_id
_entity_poly.type
_entity_poly.pdbx_seq_one_letter_code
_entity_poly.pdbx_strand_id
1 'polypeptide(L)'
;MIRIKFQKTKLVIGAGFEYEDVLTLLVAKTLPESFTDEFKVDGKIISGSDFTEVLKDLGLDLTATEKKEKDTKQVQNYVCNINSKSPISMTRKMLIELVEKLHSTCYLLLNFTIYLCSECSSHMVMNPSTKAFKCKSCGIEQKKPKVEFSIHTKGNPPRPTTKQKGVPKSESDKVSSKIKFCQAVLPNTEKVRDELLSEITPDFLDEIPSKVSLIEVVNNYHVSNLILPPRELMKNSKLFRQLTVREGSLERILKVDTNSFENVIQFRV
;
A
#
# COMPACT_ATOMS: atom_id res chain seq x y z
N MET A 1 10.36 -1.89 -5.39
CA MET A 1 10.03 -2.66 -6.62
C MET A 1 8.57 -3.05 -6.57
N ILE A 2 7.87 -2.91 -7.69
CA ILE A 2 6.49 -3.38 -7.90
C ILE A 2 6.53 -4.49 -8.96
N ARG A 3 5.67 -5.50 -8.80
CA ARG A 3 5.48 -6.59 -9.76
C ARG A 3 3.98 -6.81 -9.98
N ILE A 4 3.53 -6.72 -11.23
CA ILE A 4 2.14 -6.89 -11.63
C ILE A 4 2.04 -8.15 -12.48
N LYS A 5 1.21 -9.11 -12.04
CA LYS A 5 0.90 -10.33 -12.79
C LYS A 5 -0.52 -10.24 -13.35
N PHE A 6 -0.64 -10.41 -14.66
CA PHE A 6 -1.91 -10.39 -15.36
C PHE A 6 -2.43 -11.82 -15.48
N GLN A 7 -3.55 -12.12 -14.82
CA GLN A 7 -4.26 -13.41 -14.92
C GLN A 7 -5.59 -13.19 -15.63
N LYS A 8 -6.21 -14.27 -16.14
CA LYS A 8 -7.45 -14.17 -16.89
C LYS A 8 -8.54 -13.30 -16.22
N THR A 9 -8.71 -13.41 -14.90
CA THR A 9 -9.80 -12.73 -14.18
C THR A 9 -9.31 -11.67 -13.19
N LYS A 10 -8.02 -11.63 -12.87
CA LYS A 10 -7.48 -10.73 -11.84
C LYS A 10 -6.06 -10.25 -12.14
N LEU A 11 -5.73 -9.09 -11.59
CA LEU A 11 -4.40 -8.55 -11.49
C LEU A 11 -3.87 -8.86 -10.09
N VAL A 12 -2.64 -9.35 -10.00
CA VAL A 12 -1.97 -9.58 -8.71
C VAL A 12 -0.74 -8.70 -8.65
N ILE A 13 -0.75 -7.73 -7.75
CA ILE A 13 0.30 -6.74 -7.59
C ILE A 13 1.04 -7.06 -6.31
N GLY A 14 2.35 -7.29 -6.37
CA GLY A 14 3.20 -7.41 -5.20
C GLY A 14 4.17 -6.23 -5.16
N ALA A 15 4.40 -5.64 -4.00
CA ALA A 15 5.35 -4.56 -3.86
C ALA A 15 6.14 -4.57 -2.53
N GLY A 16 7.17 -3.73 -2.54
CA GLY A 16 7.97 -3.37 -1.37
C GLY A 16 7.16 -2.64 -0.31
N PHE A 17 7.78 -2.47 0.86
CA PHE A 17 7.18 -1.72 1.97
C PHE A 17 6.89 -0.27 1.59
N GLU A 18 7.73 0.31 0.73
CA GLU A 18 7.66 1.69 0.27
C GLU A 18 6.49 2.01 -0.70
N TYR A 19 5.58 1.05 -0.92
CA TYR A 19 4.41 1.20 -1.80
C TYR A 19 3.10 0.75 -1.11
N GLU A 20 3.07 0.58 0.21
CA GLU A 20 1.84 0.12 0.87
C GLU A 20 0.67 1.11 0.74
N ASP A 21 0.94 2.40 0.81
CA ASP A 21 0.02 3.51 0.75
C ASP A 21 -0.50 3.68 -0.67
N VAL A 22 0.40 3.66 -1.66
CA VAL A 22 0.08 3.70 -3.09
C VAL A 22 -0.83 2.53 -3.45
N LEU A 23 -0.50 1.30 -3.06
CA LEU A 23 -1.36 0.16 -3.35
C LEU A 23 -2.70 0.23 -2.61
N THR A 24 -2.71 0.68 -1.36
CA THR A 24 -3.95 0.84 -0.59
C THR A 24 -4.87 1.87 -1.26
N LEU A 25 -4.33 3.03 -1.64
CA LEU A 25 -5.06 4.10 -2.31
C LEU A 25 -5.58 3.65 -3.67
N LEU A 26 -4.75 2.97 -4.45
CA LEU A 26 -5.13 2.43 -5.75
C LEU A 26 -6.30 1.44 -5.61
N VAL A 27 -6.24 0.50 -4.66
CA VAL A 27 -7.34 -0.45 -4.42
C VAL A 27 -8.62 0.31 -4.04
N ALA A 28 -8.51 1.34 -3.19
CA ALA A 28 -9.67 2.13 -2.79
C ALA A 28 -10.27 2.95 -3.95
N LYS A 29 -9.42 3.56 -4.79
CA LYS A 29 -9.84 4.38 -5.94
C LYS A 29 -10.49 3.54 -7.05
N THR A 30 -9.97 2.34 -7.30
CA THR A 30 -10.46 1.41 -8.34
C THR A 30 -11.78 0.72 -7.99
N LEU A 31 -12.25 0.80 -6.74
CA LEU A 31 -13.60 0.36 -6.38
C LEU A 31 -14.65 1.16 -7.18
N PRO A 32 -15.76 0.54 -7.62
CA PRO A 32 -16.82 1.25 -8.31
C PRO A 32 -17.35 2.43 -7.49
N GLU A 33 -17.69 3.55 -8.15
CA GLU A 33 -18.25 4.71 -7.45
C GLU A 33 -19.59 4.41 -6.77
N SER A 34 -20.35 3.45 -7.33
CA SER A 34 -21.59 2.94 -6.75
C SER A 34 -21.38 2.09 -5.49
N PHE A 35 -20.14 1.74 -5.14
CA PHE A 35 -19.82 0.99 -3.94
C PHE A 35 -19.89 1.91 -2.71
N THR A 36 -21.02 1.88 -2.02
CA THR A 36 -21.28 2.66 -0.79
C THR A 36 -21.26 1.81 0.48
N ASP A 37 -21.17 0.49 0.35
CA ASP A 37 -21.21 -0.43 1.48
C ASP A 37 -19.98 -0.28 2.38
N GLU A 38 -20.19 -0.49 3.67
CA GLU A 38 -19.09 -0.65 4.60
C GLU A 38 -18.41 -2.02 4.46
N PHE A 39 -17.10 -2.03 4.70
CA PHE A 39 -16.26 -3.21 4.72
C PHE A 39 -15.32 -3.21 5.93
N LYS A 40 -14.84 -4.41 6.26
CA LYS A 40 -13.99 -4.66 7.42
C LYS A 40 -12.53 -4.40 7.07
N VAL A 41 -11.87 -3.55 7.85
CA VAL A 41 -10.44 -3.26 7.77
C VAL A 41 -9.76 -3.70 9.05
N ASP A 42 -8.62 -4.36 8.92
CA ASP A 42 -7.71 -4.65 10.03
C ASP A 42 -6.29 -4.18 9.72
N GLY A 43 -5.37 -4.31 10.67
CA GLY A 43 -3.97 -4.00 10.47
C GLY A 43 -3.39 -3.04 11.50
N LYS A 44 -2.53 -2.14 11.06
CA LYS A 44 -1.78 -1.25 11.95
C LYS A 44 -1.45 0.08 11.28
N ILE A 45 -1.60 1.17 12.03
CA ILE A 45 -1.11 2.50 11.65
C ILE A 45 0.07 2.85 12.57
N ILE A 46 1.18 3.32 11.99
CA ILE A 46 2.40 3.67 12.72
C ILE A 46 2.84 5.06 12.30
N SER A 47 3.12 5.94 13.25
CA SER A 47 3.62 7.29 12.98
C SER A 47 4.71 7.73 13.94
N GLY A 48 5.47 8.74 13.54
CA GLY A 48 6.41 9.46 14.40
C GLY A 48 5.76 10.55 15.26
N SER A 49 4.47 10.84 15.08
CA SER A 49 3.67 11.83 15.83
C SER A 49 2.30 11.27 16.17
N ASP A 50 1.58 11.88 17.11
CA ASP A 50 0.21 11.48 17.42
C ASP A 50 -0.71 11.83 16.23
N PHE A 51 -1.60 10.90 15.87
CA PHE A 51 -2.56 11.03 14.77
C PHE A 51 -3.99 10.73 15.24
N THR A 52 -4.23 10.70 16.55
CA THR A 52 -5.54 10.37 17.14
C THR A 52 -6.63 11.34 16.70
N GLU A 53 -6.36 12.64 16.62
CA GLU A 53 -7.35 13.63 16.18
C GLU A 53 -7.78 13.41 14.72
N VAL A 54 -6.85 13.02 13.84
CA VAL A 54 -7.18 12.67 12.45
C VAL A 54 -8.13 11.47 12.38
N LEU A 55 -7.96 10.47 13.24
CA LEU A 55 -8.88 9.32 13.30
C LEU A 55 -10.27 9.73 13.77
N LYS A 56 -10.35 10.56 14.82
CA LYS A 56 -11.62 11.08 15.34
C LYS A 56 -12.36 11.94 14.31
N ASP A 57 -11.65 12.79 13.58
CA ASP A 57 -12.22 13.62 12.50
C ASP A 57 -12.85 12.78 11.39
N LEU A 58 -12.34 11.56 11.19
CA LEU A 58 -12.89 10.59 10.24
C LEU A 58 -14.01 9.72 10.85
N GLY A 59 -14.41 9.97 12.09
CA GLY A 59 -15.42 9.18 12.81
C GLY A 59 -14.94 7.79 13.24
N LEU A 60 -13.62 7.57 13.32
CA LEU A 60 -13.05 6.31 13.78
C LEU A 60 -12.79 6.38 15.28
N ASP A 61 -13.48 5.54 16.05
CA ASP A 61 -13.25 5.38 17.50
C ASP A 61 -11.98 4.55 17.76
N LEU A 62 -10.84 5.13 17.38
CA LEU A 62 -9.52 4.55 17.48
C LEU A 62 -8.58 5.55 18.15
N THR A 63 -7.68 5.04 18.98
CA THR A 63 -6.66 5.84 19.65
C THR A 63 -5.27 5.35 19.29
N ALA A 64 -4.37 6.29 19.02
CA ALA A 64 -2.96 5.98 18.86
C ALA A 64 -2.33 5.82 20.26
N THR A 65 -1.61 4.73 20.46
CA THR A 65 -0.91 4.46 21.72
C THR A 65 0.58 4.79 21.58
N GLU A 66 1.14 5.46 22.58
CA GLU A 66 2.57 5.71 22.64
C GLU A 66 3.34 4.40 22.80
N LYS A 67 4.32 4.18 21.92
CA LYS A 67 5.30 3.11 22.07
C LYS A 67 6.63 3.70 22.49
N LYS A 68 7.03 3.41 23.73
CA LYS A 68 8.27 3.90 24.33
C LYS A 68 9.42 2.93 24.08
N GLU A 69 10.62 3.48 23.90
CA GLU A 69 11.86 2.70 23.89
C GLU A 69 12.14 2.16 25.30
N LYS A 70 12.60 0.91 25.39
CA LYS A 70 12.74 0.21 26.68
C LYS A 70 13.76 0.87 27.61
N ASP A 71 14.85 1.37 27.05
CA ASP A 71 15.99 1.84 27.84
C ASP A 71 15.91 3.34 28.17
N THR A 72 15.42 4.16 27.23
CA THR A 72 15.38 5.63 27.36
C THR A 72 14.02 6.15 27.82
N LYS A 73 12.96 5.31 27.78
CA LYS A 73 11.55 5.69 27.94
C LYS A 73 11.06 6.79 26.99
N GLN A 74 11.86 7.18 25.99
CA GLN A 74 11.44 8.17 24.99
C GLN A 74 10.39 7.56 24.07
N VAL A 75 9.40 8.38 23.66
CA VAL A 75 8.39 7.95 22.68
C VAL A 75 9.11 7.69 21.36
N GLN A 76 9.12 6.43 20.96
CA GLN A 76 9.73 6.02 19.70
C GLN A 76 8.76 6.29 18.55
N ASN A 77 7.51 5.85 18.71
CA ASN A 77 6.45 5.97 17.72
C ASN A 77 5.06 5.97 18.38
N TYR A 78 4.06 6.41 17.64
CA TYR A 78 2.64 6.21 17.94
C TYR A 78 2.12 5.03 17.10
N VAL A 79 1.32 4.16 17.72
CA VAL A 79 0.80 2.95 17.07
C VAL A 79 -0.69 2.78 17.37
N CYS A 80 -1.48 2.59 16.31
CA CYS A 80 -2.86 2.15 16.41
C CYS A 80 -2.96 0.72 15.85
N ASN A 81 -3.41 -0.23 16.66
CA ASN A 81 -3.60 -1.62 16.23
C ASN A 81 -5.09 -1.88 15.98
N ILE A 82 -5.42 -2.35 14.77
CA ILE A 82 -6.77 -2.74 14.39
C ILE A 82 -6.78 -4.27 14.36
N ASN A 83 -7.38 -4.89 15.38
CA ASN A 83 -7.32 -6.33 15.57
C ASN A 83 -8.16 -7.07 14.52
N SER A 84 -7.64 -8.13 13.91
CA SER A 84 -8.41 -8.96 12.96
C SER A 84 -9.64 -9.64 13.59
N LYS A 85 -9.67 -9.81 14.93
CA LYS A 85 -10.85 -10.27 15.68
C LYS A 85 -11.89 -9.17 15.89
N SER A 86 -11.49 -7.91 15.79
CA SER A 86 -12.34 -6.73 15.98
C SER A 86 -12.00 -5.68 14.90
N PRO A 87 -12.22 -6.00 13.61
CA PRO A 87 -11.91 -5.08 12.52
C PRO A 87 -12.84 -3.87 12.58
N ILE A 88 -12.37 -2.72 12.08
CA ILE A 88 -13.21 -1.53 11.94
C ILE A 88 -14.04 -1.61 10.67
N SER A 89 -15.24 -1.01 10.72
CA SER A 89 -16.07 -0.79 9.55
C SER A 89 -15.66 0.52 8.89
N MET A 90 -15.41 0.51 7.58
CA MET A 90 -15.08 1.72 6.81
C MET A 90 -15.82 1.73 5.48
N THR A 91 -16.13 2.93 5.00
CA THR A 91 -16.57 3.16 3.62
C THR A 91 -15.38 3.43 2.70
N ARG A 92 -15.59 3.33 1.38
CA ARG A 92 -14.58 3.72 0.37
C ARG A 92 -14.05 5.13 0.60
N LYS A 93 -14.95 6.09 0.83
CA LYS A 93 -14.62 7.51 1.03
C LYS A 93 -13.72 7.69 2.25
N MET A 94 -14.09 7.09 3.39
CA MET A 94 -13.29 7.16 4.61
C MET A 94 -11.89 6.57 4.43
N LEU A 95 -11.74 5.47 3.68
CA LEU A 95 -10.44 4.87 3.42
C LEU A 95 -9.55 5.80 2.57
N ILE A 96 -10.10 6.41 1.52
CA ILE A 96 -9.37 7.37 0.68
C ILE A 96 -8.93 8.56 1.52
N GLU A 97 -9.83 9.17 2.29
CA GLU A 97 -9.51 10.32 3.16
C GLU A 97 -8.48 9.97 4.24
N LEU A 98 -8.54 8.76 4.81
CA LEU A 98 -7.56 8.28 5.76
C LEU A 98 -6.17 8.22 5.14
N VAL A 99 -6.06 7.63 3.94
CA VAL A 99 -4.77 7.49 3.25
C VAL A 99 -4.23 8.87 2.87
N GLU A 100 -5.03 9.74 2.26
CA GLU A 100 -4.62 11.09 1.84
C GLU A 100 -4.16 11.97 3.02
N LYS A 101 -4.80 11.85 4.20
CA LYS A 101 -4.38 12.62 5.37
C LYS A 101 -3.12 12.07 6.04
N LEU A 102 -2.89 10.76 6.00
CA LEU A 102 -1.87 10.11 6.82
C LEU A 102 -0.65 9.60 6.05
N HIS A 103 -0.71 9.37 4.73
CA HIS A 103 0.37 8.69 4.00
C HIS A 103 1.73 9.41 4.07
N SER A 104 1.73 10.74 4.18
CA SER A 104 2.96 11.54 4.28
C SER A 104 3.65 11.43 5.65
N THR A 105 2.95 10.97 6.69
CA THR A 105 3.43 10.96 8.08
C THR A 105 3.31 9.60 8.77
N CYS A 106 2.62 8.64 8.16
CA CYS A 106 2.28 7.36 8.74
C CYS A 106 2.54 6.22 7.76
N TYR A 107 2.86 5.05 8.30
CA TYR A 107 2.79 3.80 7.57
C TYR A 107 1.41 3.17 7.78
N LEU A 108 0.73 2.84 6.67
CA LEU A 108 -0.64 2.35 6.67
C LEU A 108 -0.64 0.85 6.34
N LEU A 109 -0.28 0.03 7.34
CA LEU A 109 -0.23 -1.43 7.23
C LEU A 109 -1.63 -2.02 7.38
N LEU A 110 -2.53 -1.64 6.47
CA LEU A 110 -3.93 -2.04 6.46
C LEU A 110 -4.13 -3.33 5.66
N ASN A 111 -5.15 -4.10 6.02
CA ASN A 111 -5.62 -5.26 5.29
C ASN A 111 -7.13 -5.18 5.14
N PHE A 112 -7.62 -5.52 3.95
CA PHE A 112 -9.03 -5.75 3.73
C PHE A 112 -9.24 -6.60 2.47
N THR A 113 -10.43 -7.20 2.38
CA THR A 113 -10.89 -7.89 1.19
C THR A 113 -12.35 -7.58 0.98
N ILE A 114 -12.68 -7.14 -0.23
CA ILE A 114 -14.01 -6.78 -0.68
C ILE A 114 -14.36 -7.68 -1.86
N TYR A 115 -15.53 -8.30 -1.76
CA TYR A 115 -16.09 -9.12 -2.83
C TYR A 115 -17.33 -8.45 -3.37
N LEU A 116 -17.41 -8.24 -4.68
CA LEU A 116 -18.57 -7.59 -5.29
C LEU A 116 -19.47 -8.58 -6.01
N CYS A 117 -20.78 -8.34 -5.93
CA CYS A 117 -21.79 -9.10 -6.68
C CYS A 117 -21.67 -8.80 -8.18
N SER A 118 -21.71 -9.83 -9.02
CA SER A 118 -21.66 -9.66 -10.48
C SER A 118 -22.86 -8.93 -11.07
N GLU A 119 -24.01 -8.94 -10.39
CA GLU A 119 -25.25 -8.38 -10.91
C GLU A 119 -25.47 -6.92 -10.50
N CYS A 120 -25.21 -6.58 -9.23
CA CYS A 120 -25.50 -5.25 -8.69
C CYS A 120 -24.28 -4.51 -8.13
N SER A 121 -23.07 -5.10 -8.21
CA SER A 121 -21.81 -4.54 -7.68
C SER A 121 -21.79 -4.23 -6.16
N SER A 122 -22.82 -4.64 -5.40
CA SER A 122 -22.83 -4.47 -3.94
C SER A 122 -21.93 -5.50 -3.24
N HIS A 123 -21.58 -5.23 -1.98
CA HIS A 123 -20.72 -6.07 -1.16
C HIS A 123 -21.37 -7.45 -0.93
N MET A 124 -20.58 -8.49 -1.15
CA MET A 124 -20.90 -9.86 -0.77
C MET A 124 -20.23 -10.24 0.54
N VAL A 125 -21.01 -10.84 1.44
CA VAL A 125 -20.52 -11.31 2.74
C VAL A 125 -20.40 -12.83 2.71
N MET A 126 -19.28 -13.34 3.20
CA MET A 126 -19.07 -14.78 3.35
C MET A 126 -19.86 -15.31 4.55
N ASN A 127 -20.66 -16.34 4.34
CA ASN A 127 -21.25 -17.14 5.40
C ASN A 127 -20.19 -18.13 5.94
N PRO A 128 -19.82 -18.06 7.22
CA PRO A 128 -18.75 -18.90 7.78
C PRO A 128 -19.09 -20.40 7.78
N SER A 129 -20.37 -20.75 7.89
CA SER A 129 -20.82 -22.14 7.96
C SER A 129 -20.81 -22.80 6.58
N THR A 130 -21.32 -22.12 5.56
CA THR A 130 -21.44 -22.68 4.20
C THR A 130 -20.26 -22.33 3.29
N LYS A 131 -19.45 -21.35 3.69
CA LYS A 131 -18.41 -20.71 2.87
C LYS A 131 -18.95 -20.09 1.56
N ALA A 132 -20.26 -19.93 1.44
CA ALA A 132 -20.89 -19.23 0.32
C ALA A 132 -20.89 -17.72 0.57
N PHE A 133 -20.86 -16.95 -0.50
CA PHE A 133 -20.93 -15.50 -0.49
C PHE A 133 -22.36 -15.08 -0.82
N LYS A 134 -22.97 -14.24 0.00
CA LYS A 134 -24.31 -13.70 -0.21
C LYS A 134 -24.23 -12.20 -0.43
N CYS A 135 -24.83 -11.71 -1.51
CA CYS A 135 -24.95 -10.28 -1.75
C CYS A 135 -25.93 -9.65 -0.75
N LYS A 136 -25.53 -8.54 -0.11
CA LYS A 136 -26.40 -7.81 0.84
C LYS A 136 -27.62 -7.18 0.17
N SER A 137 -27.49 -6.75 -1.09
CA SER A 137 -28.53 -6.01 -1.81
C SER A 137 -29.52 -6.95 -2.51
N CYS A 138 -29.06 -7.81 -3.41
CA CYS A 138 -29.95 -8.65 -4.23
C CYS A 138 -30.14 -10.08 -3.70
N GLY A 139 -29.45 -10.46 -2.61
CA GLY A 139 -29.59 -11.78 -1.98
C GLY A 139 -28.96 -12.95 -2.74
N ILE A 140 -28.37 -12.72 -3.92
CA ILE A 140 -27.71 -13.77 -4.73
C ILE A 140 -26.59 -14.44 -3.93
N GLU A 141 -26.56 -15.77 -3.99
CA GLU A 141 -25.54 -16.60 -3.36
C GLU A 141 -24.60 -17.23 -4.40
N GLN A 142 -23.29 -17.17 -4.15
CA GLN A 142 -22.27 -17.75 -5.01
C GLN A 142 -21.19 -18.44 -4.18
N LYS A 143 -20.67 -19.57 -4.65
CA LYS A 143 -19.57 -20.29 -3.95
C LYS A 143 -18.23 -19.57 -4.07
N LYS A 144 -18.01 -18.82 -5.15
CA LYS A 144 -16.81 -18.04 -5.40
C LYS A 144 -17.20 -16.70 -6.02
N PRO A 145 -16.82 -15.56 -5.43
CA PRO A 145 -17.09 -14.26 -6.00
C PRO A 145 -16.23 -14.08 -7.27
N LYS A 146 -16.80 -13.43 -8.28
CA LYS A 146 -16.10 -13.16 -9.56
C LYS A 146 -15.17 -11.95 -9.46
N VAL A 147 -15.51 -11.00 -8.59
CA VAL A 147 -14.82 -9.72 -8.46
C VAL A 147 -14.28 -9.60 -7.04
N GLU A 148 -12.96 -9.47 -6.93
CA GLU A 148 -12.21 -9.37 -5.68
C GLU A 148 -11.35 -8.11 -5.73
N PHE A 149 -11.44 -7.30 -4.67
CA PHE A 149 -10.52 -6.21 -4.37
C PHE A 149 -9.89 -6.53 -3.02
N SER A 150 -8.58 -6.66 -2.95
CA SER A 150 -7.91 -6.90 -1.67
C SER A 150 -6.58 -6.19 -1.58
N ILE A 151 -6.22 -5.82 -0.35
CA ILE A 151 -4.88 -5.42 0.04
C ILE A 151 -4.48 -6.26 1.25
N HIS A 152 -3.27 -6.77 1.20
CA HIS A 152 -2.64 -7.46 2.32
C HIS A 152 -1.25 -6.88 2.54
N THR A 153 -0.97 -6.44 3.75
CA THR A 153 0.32 -5.91 4.19
C THR A 153 0.87 -6.75 5.34
N LYS A 154 2.20 -6.86 5.41
CA LYS A 154 2.84 -7.43 6.60
C LYS A 154 2.59 -6.51 7.80
N GLY A 155 2.23 -7.10 8.95
CA GLY A 155 1.86 -6.33 10.14
C GLY A 155 2.98 -5.54 10.82
N ASN A 156 4.23 -5.57 10.32
CA ASN A 156 5.33 -4.75 10.84
C ASN A 156 6.26 -4.30 9.71
N PRO A 157 6.80 -3.07 9.77
CA PRO A 157 7.82 -2.60 8.83
C PRO A 157 9.05 -3.51 8.85
N PRO A 158 9.78 -3.61 7.72
CA PRO A 158 11.03 -4.36 7.68
C PRO A 158 12.01 -3.72 8.67
N ARG A 159 12.54 -4.53 9.59
CA ARG A 159 13.63 -4.07 10.47
C ARG A 159 14.95 -4.17 9.72
N PRO A 160 15.88 -3.21 9.90
CA PRO A 160 17.26 -3.45 9.53
C PRO A 160 17.70 -4.70 10.26
N THR A 161 17.95 -5.79 9.52
CA THR A 161 18.45 -7.01 10.14
C THR A 161 19.78 -6.67 10.77
N THR A 162 19.87 -6.71 12.10
CA THR A 162 21.15 -6.71 12.81
C THR A 162 21.98 -7.80 12.14
N LYS A 163 23.09 -7.44 11.50
CA LYS A 163 23.96 -8.30 10.70
C LYS A 163 23.88 -9.75 11.20
N GLN A 164 23.15 -10.62 10.49
CA GLN A 164 23.43 -12.04 10.62
C GLN A 164 24.82 -12.22 10.03
N LYS A 165 25.82 -12.25 10.92
CA LYS A 165 27.18 -12.65 10.58
C LYS A 165 27.07 -14.02 9.88
N GLY A 166 27.44 -14.09 8.60
CA GLY A 166 27.89 -15.35 8.01
C GLY A 166 27.18 -15.90 6.77
N VAL A 167 26.08 -15.35 6.27
CA VAL A 167 25.52 -15.85 4.99
C VAL A 167 25.12 -14.69 4.08
N PRO A 168 25.84 -14.46 2.96
CA PRO A 168 25.35 -13.59 1.91
C PRO A 168 24.11 -14.24 1.32
N LYS A 169 22.93 -13.70 1.65
CA LYS A 169 21.73 -13.99 0.84
C LYS A 169 22.03 -13.54 -0.57
N SER A 170 21.81 -14.43 -1.54
CA SER A 170 21.92 -14.13 -2.96
C SER A 170 21.12 -12.87 -3.29
N GLU A 171 21.55 -12.08 -4.28
CA GLU A 171 20.83 -10.85 -4.65
C GLU A 171 19.38 -11.12 -5.07
N SER A 172 19.12 -12.28 -5.70
CA SER A 172 17.78 -12.72 -6.08
C SER A 172 16.86 -12.99 -4.88
N ASP A 173 17.38 -13.54 -3.77
CA ASP A 173 16.61 -13.73 -2.53
C ASP A 173 16.26 -12.41 -1.85
N LYS A 174 17.12 -11.39 -1.96
CA LYS A 174 16.86 -10.05 -1.43
C LYS A 174 15.76 -9.33 -2.20
N VAL A 175 15.67 -9.53 -3.51
CA VAL A 175 14.66 -8.89 -4.36
C VAL A 175 13.29 -9.53 -4.16
N SER A 176 13.21 -10.86 -4.20
CA SER A 176 11.93 -11.58 -4.08
C SER A 176 11.25 -11.42 -2.71
N SER A 177 12.02 -11.27 -1.63
CA SER A 177 11.51 -11.03 -0.29
C SER A 177 10.97 -9.61 -0.09
N LYS A 178 11.49 -8.62 -0.85
CA LYS A 178 11.00 -7.24 -0.86
C LYS A 178 9.61 -7.13 -1.50
N ILE A 179 9.37 -7.81 -2.64
CA ILE A 179 8.09 -7.75 -3.38
C ILE A 179 6.90 -8.33 -2.59
N LYS A 180 7.16 -9.16 -1.57
CA LYS A 180 6.11 -9.81 -0.78
C LYS A 180 5.75 -9.03 0.48
N PHE A 181 5.99 -7.72 0.54
CA PHE A 181 5.63 -6.94 1.72
C PHE A 181 4.15 -6.58 1.71
N CYS A 182 3.69 -5.97 0.62
CA CYS A 182 2.29 -5.70 0.36
C CYS A 182 1.87 -6.41 -0.93
N GLN A 183 0.62 -6.87 -0.96
CA GLN A 183 0.03 -7.53 -2.10
C GLN A 183 -1.38 -7.03 -2.30
N ALA A 184 -1.68 -6.55 -3.50
CA ALA A 184 -3.03 -6.19 -3.92
C ALA A 184 -3.58 -7.18 -4.95
N VAL A 185 -4.89 -7.39 -4.91
CA VAL A 185 -5.65 -8.12 -5.93
C VAL A 185 -6.74 -7.20 -6.45
N LEU A 186 -6.82 -7.07 -7.77
CA LEU A 186 -7.81 -6.25 -8.47
C LEU A 186 -8.47 -7.07 -9.59
N PRO A 187 -9.71 -6.76 -10.01
CA PRO A 187 -10.29 -7.38 -11.19
C PRO A 187 -9.52 -7.01 -12.45
N ASN A 188 -9.40 -7.96 -13.38
CA ASN A 188 -8.67 -7.73 -14.63
C ASN A 188 -9.59 -7.14 -15.71
N THR A 189 -9.98 -5.88 -15.54
CA THR A 189 -10.74 -5.09 -16.54
C THR A 189 -9.83 -4.04 -17.18
N GLU A 190 -10.16 -3.57 -18.39
CA GLU A 190 -9.39 -2.55 -19.11
C GLU A 190 -9.26 -1.26 -18.31
N LYS A 191 -10.38 -0.70 -17.82
CA LYS A 191 -10.41 0.47 -16.94
C LYS A 191 -9.43 0.35 -15.76
N VAL A 192 -9.43 -0.80 -15.06
CA VAL A 192 -8.57 -1.00 -13.89
C VAL A 192 -7.10 -1.14 -14.29
N ARG A 193 -6.81 -1.72 -15.46
CA ARG A 193 -5.44 -1.75 -16.00
C ARG A 193 -4.96 -0.34 -16.31
N ASP A 194 -5.77 0.46 -16.99
CA ASP A 194 -5.37 1.79 -17.41
C ASP A 194 -5.12 2.70 -16.20
N GLU A 195 -6.04 2.67 -15.22
CA GLU A 195 -5.86 3.37 -13.94
C GLU A 195 -4.58 2.91 -13.22
N LEU A 196 -4.35 1.59 -13.12
CA LEU A 196 -3.15 1.00 -12.51
C LEU A 196 -1.85 1.44 -13.22
N LEU A 197 -1.81 1.37 -14.55
CA LEU A 197 -0.62 1.70 -15.33
C LEU A 197 -0.34 3.20 -15.34
N SER A 198 -1.40 4.03 -15.37
CA SER A 198 -1.27 5.49 -15.29
C SER A 198 -0.71 5.95 -13.94
N GLU A 199 -1.09 5.28 -12.84
CA GLU A 199 -0.58 5.61 -11.51
C GLU A 199 0.85 5.09 -11.29
N ILE A 200 1.13 3.83 -11.70
CA ILE A 200 2.41 3.18 -11.35
C ILE A 200 3.51 3.46 -12.37
N THR A 201 3.19 3.60 -13.67
CA THR A 201 4.14 3.74 -14.79
C THR A 201 3.67 4.80 -15.79
N PRO A 202 3.38 6.04 -15.36
CA PRO A 202 2.90 7.09 -16.28
C PRO A 202 3.89 7.40 -17.41
N ASP A 203 5.18 7.19 -17.14
CA ASP A 203 6.31 7.47 -18.03
C ASP A 203 6.62 6.36 -19.04
N PHE A 204 5.92 5.23 -18.97
CA PHE A 204 6.11 4.10 -19.88
C PHE A 204 4.82 3.63 -20.54
N LEU A 205 3.76 4.44 -20.53
CA LEU A 205 2.45 4.04 -21.06
C LEU A 205 2.52 3.59 -22.51
N ASP A 206 3.30 4.29 -23.34
CA ASP A 206 3.46 3.98 -24.76
C ASP A 206 4.28 2.70 -25.04
N GLU A 207 5.09 2.27 -24.06
CA GLU A 207 5.97 1.10 -24.18
C GLU A 207 5.29 -0.21 -23.74
N ILE A 208 4.11 -0.12 -23.11
CA ILE A 208 3.38 -1.27 -22.59
C ILE A 208 2.40 -1.78 -23.66
N PRO A 209 2.58 -3.01 -24.20
CA PRO A 209 1.66 -3.56 -25.18
C PRO A 209 0.30 -3.89 -24.55
N SER A 210 -0.75 -3.94 -25.36
CA SER A 210 -2.12 -4.23 -24.89
C SER A 210 -2.29 -5.59 -24.19
N LYS A 211 -1.41 -6.55 -24.52
CA LYS A 211 -1.41 -7.90 -23.95
C LYS A 211 -0.06 -8.13 -23.28
N VAL A 212 -0.09 -8.14 -21.95
CA VAL A 212 1.07 -8.39 -21.09
C VAL A 212 0.75 -9.51 -20.10
N SER A 213 1.76 -10.30 -19.75
CA SER A 213 1.62 -11.32 -18.70
C SER A 213 2.23 -10.87 -17.37
N LEU A 214 3.36 -10.15 -17.46
CA LEU A 214 4.13 -9.69 -16.30
C LEU A 214 4.71 -8.31 -16.57
N ILE A 215 4.52 -7.41 -15.61
CA ILE A 215 5.22 -6.13 -15.52
C ILE A 215 6.02 -6.08 -14.22
N GLU A 216 7.27 -5.64 -14.28
CA GLU A 216 8.09 -5.34 -13.11
C GLU A 216 8.63 -3.91 -13.20
N VAL A 217 8.49 -3.16 -12.11
CA VAL A 217 8.97 -1.78 -12.02
C VAL A 217 10.00 -1.70 -10.91
N VAL A 218 11.22 -1.32 -11.28
CA VAL A 218 12.34 -1.14 -10.37
C VAL A 218 12.68 0.34 -10.32
N ASN A 219 12.62 0.90 -9.12
CA ASN A 219 12.95 2.29 -8.85
C ASN A 219 14.24 2.31 -8.02
N ASN A 220 15.30 2.88 -8.58
CA ASN A 220 16.58 3.08 -7.92
C ASN A 220 16.78 4.57 -7.68
N TYR A 221 16.90 4.95 -6.40
CA TYR A 221 17.11 6.34 -6.00
C TYR A 221 18.59 6.62 -5.85
N HIS A 222 19.10 7.62 -6.57
CA HIS A 222 20.46 8.10 -6.47
C HIS A 222 20.46 9.54 -5.96
N VAL A 223 20.69 9.73 -4.65
CA VAL A 223 20.77 11.06 -4.04
C VAL A 223 22.17 11.63 -4.29
N SER A 224 22.24 12.72 -5.04
CA SER A 224 23.51 13.39 -5.35
C SER A 224 23.82 14.53 -4.39
N ASN A 225 22.79 15.20 -3.84
CA ASN A 225 22.96 16.35 -2.98
C ASN A 225 21.95 16.38 -1.82
N LEU A 226 22.39 16.92 -0.68
CA LEU A 226 21.60 17.11 0.53
C LEU A 226 21.69 18.57 0.95
N ILE A 227 20.59 19.30 0.80
CA ILE A 227 20.48 20.69 1.24
C ILE A 227 20.01 20.68 2.69
N LEU A 228 20.96 20.95 3.58
CA LEU A 228 20.71 20.97 5.02
C LEU A 228 20.10 22.31 5.43
N PRO A 229 19.07 22.31 6.30
CA PRO A 229 18.54 23.54 6.88
C PRO A 229 19.58 24.18 7.83
N PRO A 230 19.52 25.49 8.10
CA PRO A 230 20.47 26.16 8.99
C PRO A 230 20.49 25.52 10.38
N ARG A 231 21.67 25.06 10.83
CA ARG A 231 21.81 24.36 12.13
C ARG A 231 21.44 25.24 13.32
N GLU A 232 21.65 26.55 13.20
CA GLU A 232 21.36 27.55 14.24
C GLU A 232 19.88 27.59 14.61
N LEU A 233 18.99 27.23 13.67
CA LEU A 233 17.54 27.24 13.87
C LEU A 233 17.00 25.96 14.50
N MET A 234 17.81 24.89 14.66
CA MET A 234 17.30 23.58 15.04
C MET A 234 18.19 22.75 15.97
N LYS A 235 17.74 22.59 17.22
CA LYS A 235 18.34 21.67 18.20
C LYS A 235 17.86 20.21 18.06
N ASN A 236 16.73 19.99 17.38
CA ASN A 236 16.14 18.66 17.24
C ASN A 236 16.66 17.94 15.97
N SER A 237 17.46 16.89 16.15
CA SER A 237 18.02 16.07 15.06
C SER A 237 16.94 15.44 14.16
N LYS A 238 15.78 15.09 14.70
CA LYS A 238 14.68 14.50 13.92
C LYS A 238 14.08 15.53 12.95
N LEU A 239 13.79 16.73 13.45
CA LEU A 239 13.26 17.83 12.64
C LEU A 239 14.26 18.27 11.58
N PHE A 240 15.54 18.31 11.93
CA PHE A 240 16.63 18.61 10.99
C PHE A 240 16.65 17.64 9.80
N ARG A 241 16.49 16.34 10.04
CA ARG A 241 16.42 15.31 8.99
C ARG A 241 15.15 15.40 8.16
N GLN A 242 14.03 15.80 8.77
CA GLN A 242 12.75 15.97 8.07
C GLN A 242 12.77 17.18 7.12
N LEU A 243 13.48 18.25 7.50
CA LEU A 243 13.61 19.47 6.70
C LEU A 243 14.83 19.46 5.76
N THR A 244 15.59 18.36 5.71
CA THR A 244 16.68 18.21 4.74
C THR A 244 16.10 17.89 3.38
N VAL A 245 16.35 18.76 2.40
CA VAL A 245 15.96 18.54 1.00
C VAL A 245 17.00 17.66 0.31
N ARG A 246 16.53 16.69 -0.47
CA ARG A 246 17.33 15.73 -1.23
C ARG A 246 17.17 16.01 -2.71
N GLU A 247 18.29 16.16 -3.40
CA GLU A 247 18.33 16.28 -4.86
C GLU A 247 19.04 15.05 -5.44
N GLY A 248 18.60 14.62 -6.61
CA GLY A 248 19.17 13.45 -7.26
C GLY A 248 18.36 12.95 -8.44
N SER A 249 18.58 11.69 -8.80
CA SER A 249 17.90 11.01 -9.89
C SER A 249 17.17 9.75 -9.41
N LEU A 250 16.02 9.49 -10.02
CA LEU A 250 15.25 8.28 -9.91
C LEU A 250 15.40 7.53 -11.23
N GLU A 251 16.22 6.47 -11.22
CA GLU A 251 16.34 5.54 -12.34
C GLU A 251 15.20 4.53 -12.24
N ARG A 252 14.36 4.50 -13.27
CA ARG A 252 13.19 3.63 -13.35
C ARG A 252 13.43 2.62 -14.46
N ILE A 253 13.31 1.35 -14.12
CA ILE A 253 13.45 0.24 -15.05
C ILE A 253 12.10 -0.47 -15.11
N LEU A 254 11.46 -0.43 -16.27
CA LEU A 254 10.26 -1.19 -16.58
C LEU A 254 10.67 -2.47 -17.30
N LYS A 255 10.28 -3.63 -16.78
CA LYS A 255 10.40 -4.91 -17.47
C LYS A 255 9.02 -5.40 -17.87
N VAL A 256 8.80 -5.62 -19.15
CA VAL A 256 7.55 -6.14 -19.70
C VAL A 256 7.83 -7.45 -20.40
N ASP A 257 7.38 -8.55 -19.79
CA ASP A 257 7.68 -9.92 -20.24
C ASP A 257 9.19 -10.16 -20.48
N THR A 258 9.68 -9.98 -21.72
CA THR A 258 11.10 -10.14 -22.09
C THR A 258 11.81 -8.83 -22.40
N ASN A 259 11.08 -7.72 -22.55
CA ASN A 259 11.61 -6.41 -22.88
C ASN A 259 11.92 -5.60 -21.62
N SER A 260 12.88 -4.69 -21.72
CA SER A 260 13.26 -3.76 -20.65
C SER A 260 13.37 -2.35 -21.21
N PHE A 261 12.80 -1.39 -20.48
CA PHE A 261 12.81 0.03 -20.79
C PHE A 261 13.35 0.78 -19.58
N GLU A 262 14.07 1.86 -19.82
CA GLU A 262 14.72 2.64 -18.78
C GLU A 262 14.37 4.11 -18.94
N ASN A 263 14.14 4.79 -17.82
CA ASN A 263 13.92 6.22 -17.78
C ASN A 263 14.58 6.81 -16.54
N VAL A 264 15.04 8.05 -16.62
CA VAL A 264 15.70 8.74 -15.50
C VAL A 264 14.98 10.05 -15.23
N ILE A 265 14.46 10.18 -14.01
CA ILE A 265 13.71 11.38 -13.57
C ILE A 265 14.55 12.12 -12.53
N GLN A 266 14.82 13.40 -12.74
CA GLN A 266 15.48 14.23 -11.73
C GLN A 266 14.47 14.64 -10.65
N PHE A 267 14.87 14.62 -9.39
CA PHE A 267 14.00 15.01 -8.27
C PHE A 267 14.68 15.97 -7.30
N ARG A 268 13.83 16.72 -6.59
CA ARG A 268 14.16 17.56 -5.44
C ARG A 268 13.02 17.45 -4.43
N VAL A 269 13.24 16.72 -3.33
CA VAL A 269 12.20 16.37 -2.33
C VAL A 269 12.68 16.51 -0.90
#